data_AF-A0A4W3GKB4-F1
#
_entry.id   AF-A0A4W3GKB4-F1
#
_cell.length_a   1.000
_cell.length_b   1.000
_cell.length_c   1.000
_cell.angle_alpha   90.00
_cell.angle_beta   90.00
_cell.angle_gamma   90.00
#
_symmetry.space_group_name_H-M   'P 1'
#
loop_
_entity.id
_entity.type
_entity.pdbx_description
1 polymer ?
#
loop_
_entity_poly.entity_id
_entity_poly.type
_entity_poly.pdbx_seq_one_letter_code
_entity_poly.pdbx_strand_id
1 'polypeptide(L)'
;MLKSKTLLKRTRSGSVLKLVREHYLRDDIGCGSGRCDLAPCGESGSGSALQPDPPAHCSSLCPQPHYIVPDTNVVLHQVLW
;
A
#
# COMPACT_ATOMS: atom_id res chain seq x y z
N MET A 1 3.41 15.53 -8.81
CA MET A 1 3.58 16.81 -8.06
C MET A 1 4.68 16.67 -7.00
N LEU A 2 5.63 17.63 -6.91
CA LEU A 2 6.72 17.59 -5.93
C LEU A 2 6.27 18.14 -4.56
N LYS A 3 6.54 17.40 -3.49
CA LYS A 3 6.36 17.80 -2.09
C LYS A 3 7.69 17.64 -1.33
N SER A 4 7.79 18.26 -0.16
CA SER A 4 8.94 18.09 0.75
C SER A 4 8.48 17.51 2.08
N LYS A 5 9.19 16.50 2.57
CA LYS A 5 8.97 15.87 3.88
C LYS A 5 10.16 16.17 4.78
N THR A 6 9.89 16.86 5.87
CA THR A 6 10.89 17.17 6.91
C THR A 6 10.71 16.23 8.09
N LEU A 7 11.81 15.64 8.56
CA LEU A 7 11.85 14.75 9.72
C LEU A 7 12.95 15.24 10.68
N LEU A 8 12.72 15.12 11.99
CA LEU A 8 13.75 15.29 13.00
C LEU A 8 14.17 13.89 13.47
N LYS A 9 15.46 13.59 13.38
CA LYS A 9 16.04 12.30 13.78
C LYS A 9 17.10 12.52 14.84
N ARG A 10 17.03 11.77 15.93
CA ARG A 10 18.14 11.68 16.89
C ARG A 10 19.19 10.70 16.37
N THR A 11 20.45 11.12 16.37
CA THR A 11 21.60 10.30 15.97
C THR A 11 22.01 9.36 17.09
N ARG A 12 22.84 8.36 16.79
CA ARG A 12 23.40 7.44 17.79
C ARG A 12 24.25 8.18 18.85
N SER A 13 24.91 9.26 18.48
CA SER A 13 25.68 10.11 19.39
C SER A 13 24.80 11.07 20.21
N GLY A 14 23.48 11.03 20.03
CA GLY A 14 22.51 11.79 20.81
C GLY A 14 22.17 13.17 20.25
N SER A 15 22.86 13.65 19.21
CA SER A 15 22.53 14.91 18.54
C SER A 15 21.22 14.82 17.74
N VAL A 16 20.54 15.95 17.55
CA VAL A 16 19.31 16.02 16.74
C VAL A 16 19.64 16.58 15.36
N LEU A 17 19.20 15.88 14.32
CA LEU A 17 19.41 16.26 12.92
C LEU A 17 18.07 16.47 12.22
N LYS A 18 17.95 17.58 11.48
CA LYS A 18 16.82 17.85 10.58
C LYS A 18 17.12 17.27 9.20
N LEU A 19 16.28 16.35 8.76
CA LEU A 19 16.37 15.69 7.47
C LEU A 19 15.23 16.18 6.57
N VAL A 20 15.55 16.79 5.44
CA VAL A 20 14.58 17.25 4.45
C VAL A 20 14.71 16.37 3.21
N ARG A 21 13.62 15.74 2.79
CA ARG A 21 13.58 14.84 1.63
C ARG A 21 12.52 15.31 0.64
N GLU A 22 12.84 15.21 -0.64
CA GLU A 22 11.85 15.32 -1.70
C GLU A 22 10.89 14.13 -1.66
N HIS A 23 9.61 14.39 -1.90
CA HIS A 23 8.55 13.40 -1.95
C HIS A 23 7.74 13.62 -3.22
N TYR A 24 7.85 12.68 -4.15
CA TYR A 24 7.21 12.72 -5.45
C TYR A 24 5.84 12.06 -5.37
N LEU A 25 4.78 12.82 -5.64
CA LEU A 25 3.44 12.28 -5.84
C LEU A 25 3.28 11.92 -7.32
N ARG A 26 2.96 10.66 -7.57
CA ARG A 26 2.80 10.02 -8.87
C ARG A 26 1.33 9.78 -9.17
N ASP A 27 0.94 10.02 -10.42
CA ASP A 27 -0.43 9.80 -10.91
C ASP A 27 -0.54 8.50 -11.73
N ASP A 28 0.59 7.82 -11.94
CA ASP A 28 0.74 6.59 -12.73
C ASP A 28 0.81 5.31 -11.84
N ILE A 29 0.24 5.35 -10.63
CA ILE A 29 0.18 4.19 -9.73
C ILE A 29 -1.17 3.47 -9.93
N GLY A 30 -1.13 2.27 -10.53
CA GLY A 30 -2.32 1.44 -10.73
C GLY A 30 -2.87 0.82 -9.43
N CYS A 31 -4.16 0.51 -9.41
CA CYS A 31 -4.83 -0.08 -8.24
C CYS A 31 -4.52 -1.58 -8.02
N GLY A 32 -3.94 -2.25 -9.02
CA GLY A 32 -3.62 -3.69 -8.97
C GLY A 32 -4.81 -4.65 -9.06
N SER A 33 -6.04 -4.13 -9.20
CA SER A 33 -7.24 -4.95 -9.39
C SER A 33 -7.40 -5.37 -10.86
N GLY A 34 -7.67 -6.65 -11.10
CA GLY A 34 -8.00 -7.17 -12.44
C GLY A 34 -9.36 -6.71 -12.98
N ARG A 35 -10.16 -5.95 -12.21
CA ARG A 35 -11.46 -5.40 -12.63
C ARG A 35 -11.43 -3.92 -13.04
N CYS A 36 -10.27 -3.27 -12.94
CA CYS A 36 -10.18 -1.83 -13.21
C CYS A 36 -9.70 -1.58 -14.65
N ASP A 37 -10.61 -1.10 -15.49
CA ASP A 37 -10.32 -0.79 -16.91
C ASP A 37 -9.78 0.65 -17.12
N LEU A 38 -9.61 1.42 -16.03
CA LEU A 38 -9.12 2.79 -16.09
C LEU A 38 -7.59 2.82 -16.20
N ALA A 39 -7.03 3.60 -17.13
CA ALA A 39 -5.60 3.91 -17.14
C ALA A 39 -5.20 4.66 -15.85
N PRO A 40 -4.05 4.37 -15.21
CA PRO A 40 -2.92 3.51 -15.64
C PRO A 40 -3.06 2.01 -15.27
N CYS A 41 -4.22 1.59 -14.73
CA CYS A 41 -4.40 0.24 -14.20
C CYS A 41 -4.36 -0.85 -15.28
N GLY A 42 -4.90 -0.57 -16.47
CA GLY A 42 -4.89 -1.50 -17.61
C GLY A 42 -3.56 -1.60 -18.36
N GLU A 43 -2.65 -0.65 -18.17
CA GLU A 43 -1.39 -0.52 -18.95
C GLU A 43 -0.14 -0.98 -18.18
N SER A 44 -0.29 -1.23 -16.87
CA SER A 44 0.82 -1.63 -15.98
C SER A 44 1.01 -3.15 -16.01
N GLY A 45 1.79 -3.63 -16.98
CA GLY A 45 2.16 -5.03 -17.11
C GLY A 45 2.96 -5.62 -15.92
N SER A 46 2.86 -6.96 -15.82
CA SER A 46 3.78 -7.93 -15.17
C SER A 46 3.72 -8.17 -13.65
N GLY A 47 2.66 -7.79 -12.95
CA GLY A 47 2.35 -8.29 -11.59
C GLY A 47 1.19 -9.29 -11.60
N SER A 48 1.18 -10.28 -10.69
CA SER A 48 -0.04 -11.06 -10.43
C SER A 48 -1.11 -10.11 -9.92
N ALA A 49 -2.14 -9.88 -10.72
CA ALA A 49 -3.25 -9.01 -10.35
C ALA A 49 -3.99 -9.57 -9.12
N LEU A 50 -4.55 -8.68 -8.29
CA LEU A 50 -5.49 -9.11 -7.26
C LEU A 50 -6.65 -9.86 -7.93
N GLN A 51 -7.03 -11.00 -7.35
CA GLN A 51 -8.10 -11.84 -7.88
C GLN A 51 -9.37 -10.98 -8.10
N PRO A 52 -9.88 -10.86 -9.35
CA PRO A 52 -11.07 -10.07 -9.65
C PRO A 52 -12.32 -10.64 -8.99
N ASP A 53 -12.40 -11.97 -8.89
CA ASP A 53 -13.56 -12.72 -8.39
C ASP A 53 -13.19 -13.57 -7.16
N PRO A 54 -13.15 -12.98 -5.95
CA PRO A 54 -13.01 -13.75 -4.72
C PRO A 54 -14.25 -14.65 -4.52
N PRO A 55 -14.11 -15.85 -3.95
CA PRO A 55 -15.25 -16.72 -3.67
C PRO A 55 -16.28 -16.02 -2.78
N ALA A 56 -17.56 -16.12 -3.15
CA ALA A 56 -18.68 -15.40 -2.52
C ALA A 56 -19.01 -15.83 -1.07
N HIS A 57 -18.21 -16.69 -0.45
CA HIS A 57 -18.50 -17.32 0.84
C HIS A 57 -17.28 -17.38 1.77
N CYS A 58 -16.32 -16.47 1.62
CA CYS A 58 -15.11 -16.46 2.45
C CYS A 58 -15.31 -15.84 3.85
N SER A 59 -16.41 -15.12 4.12
CA SER A 59 -16.65 -14.46 5.41
C SER A 59 -18.14 -14.42 5.76
N SER A 60 -18.45 -14.76 7.01
CA SER A 60 -19.80 -14.62 7.58
C SER A 60 -20.14 -13.18 8.01
N LEU A 61 -19.12 -12.34 8.23
CA LEU A 61 -19.26 -10.94 8.66
C LEU A 61 -19.37 -9.97 7.48
N CYS A 62 -18.68 -10.27 6.39
CA CYS A 62 -18.69 -9.49 5.15
C CYS A 62 -19.03 -10.43 3.99
N PRO A 63 -20.32 -10.65 3.70
CA PRO A 63 -20.76 -11.63 2.70
C PRO A 63 -20.38 -11.25 1.26
N GLN A 64 -20.22 -9.95 0.98
CA GLN A 64 -19.78 -9.48 -0.32
C GLN A 64 -18.28 -9.73 -0.54
N PRO A 65 -17.84 -10.01 -1.78
CA PRO A 65 -16.42 -10.08 -2.11
C PRO A 65 -15.71 -8.77 -1.75
N HIS A 66 -14.59 -8.87 -1.04
CA HIS A 66 -13.85 -7.72 -0.54
C HIS A 66 -12.34 -7.98 -0.55
N TYR A 67 -11.56 -6.90 -0.58
CA TYR A 67 -10.12 -6.95 -0.35
C TYR A 67 -9.81 -6.75 1.13
N ILE A 68 -8.67 -7.27 1.57
CA ILE A 68 -8.17 -7.11 2.94
C ILE A 68 -6.97 -6.17 2.90
N VAL A 69 -7.02 -5.11 3.71
CA VAL A 69 -5.89 -4.18 3.90
C VAL A 69 -5.43 -4.34 5.35
N PRO A 70 -4.39 -5.14 5.63
CA PRO A 70 -3.95 -5.37 6.99
C PRO A 70 -3.24 -4.13 7.55
N ASP A 71 -3.41 -3.90 8.85
CA ASP A 71 -2.59 -2.94 9.58
C ASP A 71 -1.20 -3.52 9.90
N THR A 72 -0.25 -2.63 10.17
CA THR A 72 1.12 -2.98 10.60
C THR A 72 1.10 -3.95 11.78
N ASN A 73 0.27 -3.69 12.79
CA ASN A 73 0.21 -4.55 13.98
C ASN A 73 -0.33 -5.96 13.66
N VAL A 74 -1.33 -6.06 12.78
CA VAL A 74 -1.89 -7.35 12.37
C VAL A 74 -0.82 -8.20 11.70
N VAL A 75 -0.04 -7.62 10.78
CA VAL A 75 1.05 -8.34 10.11
C VAL A 75 2.12 -8.78 11.12
N LEU A 76 2.56 -7.88 12.00
CA LEU A 76 3.61 -8.18 12.99
C LEU A 76 3.22 -9.31 13.94
N HIS A 77 1.97 -9.36 14.36
CA HIS A 77 1.52 -10.34 15.35
C HIS A 77 1.07 -11.68 14.76
N GLN A 78 0.67 -11.73 13.48
CA GLN A 78 0.04 -12.93 12.88
C GLN A 78 0.91 -13.66 11.84
N VAL A 79 2.02 -13.05 11.38
CA VAL A 79 2.90 -13.67 10.35
C VAL A 79 4.23 -14.15 10.92
N LEU A 80 4.74 -13.51 11.98
CA LEU A 80 6.08 -13.75 12.52
C LEU A 80 6.09 -14.68 13.75
N TRP A 81 5.18 -15.65 13.81
CA TRP A 81 5.16 -16.72 14.83
C TRP A 81 5.50 -18.07 14.22
#